data_AF-A0A3S0RAI6-F1
#
_entry.id   AF-A0A3S0RAI6-F1
#
_cell.length_a   1.000
_cell.length_b   1.000
_cell.length_c   1.000
_cell.angle_alpha   90.00
_cell.angle_beta   90.00
_cell.angle_gamma   90.00
#
_symmetry.space_group_name_H-M   'P 1'
#
loop_
_entity.id
_entity.type
_entity.pdbx_description
1 polymer ?
#
loop_
_entity_poly.entity_id
_entity_poly.type
_entity_poly.pdbx_seq_one_letter_code
_entity_poly.pdbx_strand_id
1 'polypeptide(L)'
;MKRIIIILTAIIAMACTTKTKTNVGENRKDEGAGKDIYVLGYVQDTTFIDENAEFPEGRIYKSVYWKNGIAKNISDEIGTPDGYDMFTVWDMVAINGKLVYLGVAYNKLKNESTFFIWKDGRFRELDGGSEVNTPKLVDIGGDVAVVGCTEKAGSQRYIISIPVMWDNNGKKKTLDMEGYSNCDLHSAFAHNGDVYACGRVYNDDNTKGVGAIWKNGKLTTYTAPGGRVTMYGFTTIGVSGNDIYTTMVCNSDSPNTSDLTLWKNGKPVETLVRGGDLPIAHCIAINGNDVYVGGSENKRVEGKDIETESLARIWKNGKEMKIDQGKGLGYVSSIVVDEGNVYACGNIDFGGVLWTNGKHMDLPGANGMDCAKKVIIVPKKQ
;
A
#
# COMPACT_ATOMS: atom_id res chain seq x y z
N MET A 1 -28.04 -10.35 54.61
CA MET A 1 -28.21 -11.59 53.81
C MET A 1 -27.96 -11.19 52.36
N LYS A 2 -26.75 -11.39 51.80
CA LYS A 2 -26.31 -12.57 51.00
C LYS A 2 -27.39 -12.94 49.96
N ARG A 3 -27.15 -12.93 48.64
CA ARG A 3 -26.01 -13.57 47.95
C ARG A 3 -25.62 -12.88 46.64
N ILE A 4 -24.32 -12.68 46.51
CA ILE A 4 -23.53 -12.59 45.28
C ILE A 4 -23.53 -13.98 44.61
N ILE A 5 -23.73 -14.03 43.30
CA ILE A 5 -23.37 -15.21 42.48
C ILE A 5 -22.35 -14.73 41.46
N ILE A 6 -21.10 -15.09 41.72
CA ILE A 6 -19.98 -15.08 40.80
C ILE A 6 -20.05 -16.39 40.02
N ILE A 7 -20.07 -16.33 38.69
CA ILE A 7 -19.71 -17.48 37.85
C ILE A 7 -18.33 -17.20 37.28
N LEU A 8 -17.33 -17.79 37.95
CA LEU A 8 -16.02 -18.06 37.38
C LEU A 8 -16.20 -19.13 36.29
N THR A 9 -15.74 -18.85 35.08
CA THR A 9 -15.40 -19.92 34.13
C THR A 9 -13.88 -19.92 33.97
N ALA A 10 -13.25 -20.89 34.62
CA ALA A 10 -11.84 -21.19 34.49
C ALA A 10 -11.56 -21.68 33.06
N ILE A 11 -10.72 -20.96 32.32
CA ILE A 11 -10.00 -21.55 31.19
C ILE A 11 -8.71 -22.13 31.76
N ILE A 12 -8.66 -23.47 31.79
CA ILE A 12 -7.49 -24.25 32.14
C ILE A 12 -6.45 -24.01 31.03
N ALA A 13 -5.43 -23.22 31.34
CA ALA A 13 -4.19 -23.19 30.59
C ALA A 13 -3.47 -24.53 30.79
N MET A 14 -3.70 -25.48 29.87
CA MET A 14 -2.80 -26.62 29.74
C MET A 14 -1.52 -26.12 29.05
N ALA A 15 -0.52 -25.80 29.87
CA ALA A 15 0.84 -25.57 29.45
C ALA A 15 1.42 -26.89 28.89
N CYS A 16 1.21 -27.15 27.60
CA CYS A 16 2.06 -28.07 26.85
C CYS A 16 3.34 -27.33 26.46
N THR A 17 4.33 -27.42 27.33
CA THR A 17 5.72 -27.05 27.06
C THR A 17 6.29 -28.01 26.02
N THR A 18 6.04 -27.73 24.74
CA THR A 18 6.94 -28.20 23.69
C THR A 18 7.98 -27.12 23.50
N LYS A 19 9.20 -27.41 23.96
CA LYS A 19 10.41 -26.67 23.58
C LYS A 19 10.58 -26.79 22.07
N THR A 20 9.91 -25.96 21.29
CA THR A 20 10.33 -25.67 19.94
C THR A 20 11.62 -24.87 20.08
N LYS A 21 12.74 -25.54 19.79
CA LYS A 21 14.02 -24.89 19.52
C LYS A 21 13.72 -23.69 18.63
N THR A 22 13.92 -22.50 19.18
CA THR A 22 14.07 -21.30 18.39
C THR A 22 15.25 -21.56 17.47
N ASN A 23 14.97 -21.85 16.19
CA ASN A 23 15.96 -21.65 15.13
C ASN A 23 16.12 -20.13 14.99
N VAL A 24 16.83 -19.55 15.95
CA VAL A 24 17.44 -18.24 15.82
C VAL A 24 18.44 -18.36 14.69
N GLY A 25 18.19 -17.64 13.60
CA GLY A 25 19.17 -17.32 12.59
C GLY A 25 19.69 -18.51 11.78
N GLU A 26 18.91 -18.97 10.80
CA GLU A 26 19.57 -19.19 9.52
C GLU A 26 19.92 -17.81 8.97
N ASN A 27 21.13 -17.37 9.33
CA ASN A 27 21.83 -16.34 8.58
C ASN A 27 21.78 -16.79 7.12
N ARG A 28 20.94 -16.11 6.30
CA ARG A 28 21.24 -16.04 4.88
C ARG A 28 22.59 -15.36 4.77
N LYS A 29 23.63 -16.19 4.66
CA LYS A 29 24.80 -15.87 3.87
C LYS A 29 24.38 -15.78 2.40
N ASP A 30 23.51 -14.82 2.07
CA ASP A 30 23.58 -14.20 0.76
C ASP A 30 24.77 -13.24 0.81
N GLU A 31 25.98 -13.80 0.95
CA GLU A 31 27.27 -13.15 0.69
C GLU A 31 27.43 -12.83 -0.82
N GLY A 32 26.36 -12.91 -1.62
CA GLY A 32 26.38 -12.87 -3.09
C GLY A 32 25.42 -11.89 -3.78
N ALA A 33 24.64 -11.07 -3.05
CA ALA A 33 23.84 -10.02 -3.70
C ALA A 33 24.28 -8.66 -3.17
N GLY A 34 24.86 -7.83 -4.04
CA GLY A 34 25.26 -6.45 -3.75
C GLY A 34 24.09 -5.50 -3.49
N LYS A 35 22.98 -5.99 -2.94
CA LYS A 35 21.71 -5.27 -2.70
C LYS A 35 21.14 -5.65 -1.33
N ASP A 36 20.39 -4.72 -0.76
CA ASP A 36 19.65 -4.82 0.48
C ASP A 36 18.15 -4.75 0.18
N ILE A 37 17.36 -5.59 0.84
CA ILE A 37 15.90 -5.59 0.78
C ILE A 37 15.40 -4.71 1.91
N TYR A 38 14.57 -3.72 1.57
CA TYR A 38 13.90 -2.87 2.55
C TYR A 38 12.40 -3.09 2.47
N VAL A 39 11.77 -3.32 3.63
CA VAL A 39 10.31 -3.32 3.76
C VAL A 39 9.91 -2.17 4.69
N LEU A 40 9.13 -1.21 4.22
CA LEU A 40 8.50 -0.18 5.05
C LEU A 40 7.27 -0.77 5.74
N GLY A 41 7.04 -0.38 6.98
CA GLY A 41 5.78 -0.63 7.65
C GLY A 41 5.77 -0.18 9.10
N TYR A 42 5.06 -0.92 9.94
CA TYR A 42 4.78 -0.51 11.31
C TYR A 42 4.97 -1.64 12.29
N VAL A 43 5.51 -1.30 13.46
CA VAL A 43 5.52 -2.18 14.63
C VAL A 43 4.69 -1.56 15.73
N GLN A 44 4.01 -2.41 16.49
CA GLN A 44 3.30 -1.95 17.68
C GLN A 44 4.29 -1.35 18.68
N ASP A 45 3.99 -0.14 19.15
CA ASP A 45 4.71 0.47 20.24
C ASP A 45 4.25 -0.13 21.58
N THR A 46 5.03 -1.07 22.10
CA THR A 46 4.75 -1.70 23.40
C THR A 46 5.13 -0.82 24.59
N THR A 47 5.69 0.37 24.37
CA THR A 47 6.01 1.32 25.46
C THR A 47 4.80 2.14 25.91
N PHE A 48 3.72 2.13 25.13
CA PHE A 48 2.46 2.81 25.43
C PHE A 48 1.31 1.79 25.38
N ILE A 49 0.93 1.28 26.54
CA ILE A 49 -0.19 0.34 26.67
C ILE A 49 -1.34 1.11 27.31
N ASP A 50 -2.38 1.40 26.54
CA ASP A 50 -3.68 1.74 27.13
C ASP A 50 -4.31 0.44 27.63
N GLU A 51 -4.24 0.24 28.94
CA GLU A 51 -4.78 -0.92 29.65
C GLU A 51 -6.32 -1.01 29.59
N ASN A 52 -7.01 0.03 29.11
CA ASN A 52 -8.46 0.06 28.93
C ASN A 52 -8.93 -0.12 27.47
N ALA A 53 -8.01 -0.30 26.51
CA ALA A 53 -8.38 -0.52 25.12
C ALA A 53 -8.98 -1.92 24.94
N GLU A 54 -10.31 -2.00 24.77
CA GLU A 54 -11.04 -3.27 24.59
C GLU A 54 -10.71 -4.00 23.26
N PHE A 55 -10.01 -3.34 22.33
CA PHE A 55 -9.59 -3.86 21.03
C PHE A 55 -8.23 -3.24 20.60
N PRO A 56 -7.47 -3.83 19.66
CA PRO A 56 -6.12 -3.35 19.27
C PRO A 56 -6.05 -1.94 18.65
N GLU A 57 -7.15 -1.18 18.63
CA GLU A 57 -7.27 0.16 18.05
C GLU A 57 -6.69 1.27 18.95
N GLY A 58 -6.39 0.99 20.22
CA GLY A 58 -5.68 1.91 21.14
C GLY A 58 -4.15 1.86 21.07
N ARG A 59 -3.58 1.11 20.11
CA ARG A 59 -2.13 0.86 20.03
C ARG A 59 -1.43 1.92 19.19
N ILE A 60 -0.43 2.58 19.76
CA ILE A 60 0.46 3.46 19.01
C ILE A 60 1.36 2.58 18.13
N TYR A 61 1.54 2.95 16.87
CA TYR A 61 2.42 2.23 15.94
C TYR A 61 3.63 3.10 15.58
N LYS A 62 4.81 2.50 15.58
CA LYS A 62 6.07 3.13 15.16
C LYS A 62 6.35 2.79 13.70
N SER A 63 6.70 3.81 12.91
CA SER A 63 7.18 3.62 11.55
C SER A 63 8.58 2.98 11.57
N VAL A 64 8.70 1.84 10.91
CA VAL A 64 9.96 1.11 10.77
C VAL A 64 10.24 0.80 9.32
N TYR A 65 11.49 0.46 9.04
CA TYR A 65 11.78 -0.42 7.92
C TYR A 65 12.51 -1.68 8.41
N TRP A 66 12.26 -2.81 7.75
CA TRP A 66 13.08 -4.00 7.89
C TRP A 66 14.14 -3.99 6.79
N LYS A 67 15.41 -3.92 7.17
CA LYS A 67 16.53 -4.12 6.25
C LYS A 67 17.00 -5.55 6.36
N ASN A 68 16.81 -6.33 5.30
CA ASN A 68 17.10 -7.76 5.25
C ASN A 68 16.48 -8.52 6.45
N GLY A 69 15.23 -8.18 6.80
CA GLY A 69 14.49 -8.78 7.92
C GLY A 69 14.79 -8.18 9.30
N ILE A 70 15.74 -7.25 9.42
CA ILE A 70 16.08 -6.59 10.69
C ILE A 70 15.36 -5.24 10.78
N ALA A 71 14.44 -5.12 11.76
CA ALA A 71 13.68 -3.90 12.00
C ALA A 71 14.57 -2.74 12.48
N LYS A 72 14.30 -1.54 11.97
CA LYS A 72 14.89 -0.28 12.42
C LYS A 72 13.81 0.80 12.49
N ASN A 73 13.80 1.57 13.57
CA ASN A 73 12.91 2.72 13.70
C ASN A 73 13.39 3.83 12.78
N ILE A 74 12.46 4.40 12.00
CA ILE A 74 12.82 5.48 11.08
C ILE A 74 13.11 6.78 11.85
N SER A 75 12.40 7.03 12.94
CA SER A 75 12.60 8.22 13.79
C SER A 75 14.02 8.35 14.32
N ASP A 76 14.68 7.22 14.60
CA ASP A 76 16.04 7.18 15.13
C ASP A 76 17.07 7.65 14.08
N GLU A 77 16.73 7.59 12.80
CA GLU A 77 17.62 7.99 11.70
C GLU A 77 17.44 9.43 11.26
N ILE A 78 16.18 9.90 11.24
CA ILE A 78 15.85 11.18 10.61
C ILE A 78 15.48 12.27 11.61
N GLY A 79 15.20 11.89 12.86
CA GLY A 79 14.78 12.79 13.92
C GLY A 79 13.44 13.48 13.66
N THR A 80 13.04 14.32 14.61
CA THR A 80 11.89 15.22 14.47
C THR A 80 12.42 16.65 14.38
N PRO A 81 12.11 17.41 13.31
CA PRO A 81 12.53 18.81 13.22
C PRO A 81 11.92 19.68 14.33
N ASP A 82 12.63 20.74 14.71
CA ASP A 82 12.14 21.72 15.69
C ASP A 82 10.78 22.31 15.27
N GLY A 83 9.84 22.39 16.21
CA GLY A 83 8.49 22.90 15.96
C GLY A 83 7.48 21.85 15.47
N TYR A 84 7.90 20.58 15.32
CA TYR A 84 7.03 19.48 14.93
C TYR A 84 6.91 18.41 16.03
N ASP A 85 5.79 17.68 16.01
CA ASP A 85 5.49 16.48 16.81
C ASP A 85 4.89 15.39 15.90
N MET A 86 4.60 14.21 16.48
CA MET A 86 3.80 13.13 15.91
C MET A 86 4.22 12.75 14.48
N PHE A 87 5.20 11.86 14.37
CA PHE A 87 5.91 11.57 13.13
C PHE A 87 5.59 10.17 12.60
N THR A 88 4.94 10.07 11.43
CA THR A 88 4.66 8.76 10.78
C THR A 88 5.11 8.78 9.33
N VAL A 89 5.91 7.80 8.91
CA VAL A 89 6.30 7.60 7.51
C VAL A 89 5.29 6.71 6.80
N TRP A 90 4.77 7.20 5.67
CA TRP A 90 3.72 6.55 4.89
C TRP A 90 4.26 5.90 3.61
N ASP A 91 5.31 6.46 3.04
CA ASP A 91 5.91 5.94 1.80
C ASP A 91 7.43 6.15 1.79
N MET A 92 8.12 5.33 1.00
CA MET A 92 9.57 5.30 0.90
C MET A 92 10.01 4.99 -0.53
N VAL A 93 11.07 5.66 -0.98
CA VAL A 93 11.83 5.29 -2.19
C VAL A 93 13.33 5.31 -1.85
N ALA A 94 14.15 4.81 -2.77
CA ALA A 94 15.60 4.90 -2.64
C ALA A 94 16.18 5.65 -3.84
N ILE A 95 16.93 6.72 -3.56
CA ILE A 95 17.62 7.52 -4.55
C ILE A 95 19.12 7.42 -4.27
N ASN A 96 19.90 6.96 -5.26
CA ASN A 96 21.35 6.82 -5.14
C ASN A 96 21.80 6.06 -3.87
N GLY A 97 21.07 4.99 -3.53
CA GLY A 97 21.35 4.16 -2.35
C GLY A 97 21.00 4.80 -1.00
N LYS A 98 20.26 5.92 -0.99
CA LYS A 98 19.74 6.57 0.23
C LYS A 98 18.23 6.52 0.26
N LEU A 99 17.66 6.26 1.44
CA LEU A 99 16.22 6.26 1.64
C LEU A 99 15.69 7.71 1.64
N VAL A 100 14.53 7.88 1.01
CA VAL A 100 13.77 9.12 0.95
C VAL A 100 12.36 8.80 1.41
N TYR A 101 11.83 9.62 2.29
CA TYR A 101 10.56 9.34 2.97
C TYR A 101 9.51 10.38 2.66
N LEU A 102 8.27 9.93 2.56
CA LEU A 102 7.08 10.75 2.64
C LEU A 102 6.37 10.38 3.93
N GLY A 103 6.04 11.37 4.75
CA GLY A 103 5.33 11.15 5.99
C GLY A 103 4.44 12.32 6.38
N VAL A 104 3.82 12.19 7.54
CA VAL A 104 2.99 13.21 8.17
C VAL A 104 3.60 13.60 9.53
N ALA A 105 3.58 14.90 9.81
CA ALA A 105 4.02 15.50 11.06
C ALA A 105 2.99 16.52 11.55
N TYR A 106 2.88 16.71 12.87
CA TYR A 106 2.08 17.77 13.46
C TYR A 106 2.90 19.04 13.63
N ASN A 107 2.49 20.15 13.02
CA ASN A 107 3.13 21.45 13.17
C ASN A 107 2.56 22.18 14.39
N LYS A 108 3.39 22.42 15.42
CA LYS A 108 2.97 23.06 16.68
C LYS A 108 2.56 24.51 16.52
N LEU A 109 3.24 25.23 15.63
CA LEU A 109 3.00 26.66 15.42
C LEU A 109 1.69 26.90 14.67
N LYS A 110 1.37 26.03 13.72
CA LYS A 110 0.14 26.10 12.92
C LYS A 110 -1.03 25.33 13.54
N ASN A 111 -0.75 24.46 14.51
CA ASN A 111 -1.73 23.60 15.18
C ASN A 111 -2.49 22.71 14.16
N GLU A 112 -1.76 22.14 13.20
CA GLU A 112 -2.30 21.29 12.13
C GLU A 112 -1.29 20.20 11.73
N SER A 113 -1.78 19.12 11.14
CA SER A 113 -0.94 18.10 10.49
C SER A 113 -0.45 18.60 9.12
N THR A 114 0.73 18.16 8.69
CA THR A 114 1.26 18.44 7.35
C THR A 114 2.04 17.25 6.83
N PHE A 115 1.90 16.97 5.53
CA PHE A 115 2.78 16.03 4.84
C PHE A 115 4.13 16.66 4.56
N PHE A 116 5.17 15.82 4.54
CA PHE A 116 6.52 16.23 4.26
C PHE A 116 7.26 15.22 3.38
N ILE A 117 8.28 15.73 2.69
CA ILE A 117 9.35 14.94 2.09
C ILE A 117 10.58 15.07 3.00
N TRP A 118 11.19 13.92 3.34
CA TRP A 118 12.52 13.89 3.94
C TRP A 118 13.51 13.31 2.93
N LYS A 119 14.45 14.14 2.48
CA LYS A 119 15.48 13.78 1.50
C LYS A 119 16.82 14.41 1.90
N ASP A 120 17.89 13.62 1.94
CA ASP A 120 19.25 14.09 2.21
C ASP A 120 19.38 14.95 3.49
N GLY A 121 18.73 14.54 4.58
CA GLY A 121 18.77 15.27 5.86
C GLY A 121 17.92 16.54 5.88
N ARG A 122 17.10 16.79 4.86
CA ARG A 122 16.24 17.96 4.76
C ARG A 122 14.78 17.57 4.84
N PHE A 123 14.08 18.23 5.76
CA PHE A 123 12.63 18.23 5.84
C PHE A 123 12.05 19.30 4.92
N ARG A 124 10.98 18.97 4.20
CA ARG A 124 10.25 19.86 3.30
C ARG A 124 8.75 19.61 3.46
N GLU A 125 8.01 20.60 3.97
CA GLU A 125 6.55 20.55 3.98
C GLU A 125 6.00 20.54 2.55
N LEU A 126 4.87 19.88 2.34
CA LEU A 126 4.09 19.99 1.12
C LEU A 126 3.17 21.22 1.21
N ASP A 127 3.14 22.05 0.16
CA ASP A 127 2.24 23.20 0.07
C ASP A 127 0.77 22.76 0.15
N GLY A 128 0.05 23.24 1.18
CA GLY A 128 -1.31 22.78 1.49
C GLY A 128 -1.36 21.31 1.92
N GLY A 129 -0.31 20.86 2.61
CA GLY A 129 -0.13 19.49 3.08
C GLY A 129 -1.04 19.06 4.24
N SER A 130 -1.95 19.90 4.72
CA SER A 130 -2.88 19.53 5.80
C SER A 130 -4.12 18.75 5.33
N GLU A 131 -4.41 18.76 4.03
CA GLU A 131 -5.63 18.18 3.44
C GLU A 131 -5.31 17.17 2.33
N VAL A 132 -4.27 16.36 2.48
CA VAL A 132 -3.82 15.42 1.44
C VAL A 132 -4.28 14.00 1.70
N ASN A 133 -5.04 13.46 0.75
CA ASN A 133 -5.43 12.06 0.73
C ASN A 133 -4.53 11.23 -0.17
N THR A 134 -4.17 10.04 0.31
CA THR A 134 -3.50 8.98 -0.47
C THR A 134 -2.18 9.36 -1.14
N PRO A 135 -1.31 10.21 -0.56
CA PRO A 135 -0.10 10.65 -1.26
C PRO A 135 0.85 9.47 -1.53
N LYS A 136 1.51 9.51 -2.69
CA LYS A 136 2.45 8.50 -3.19
C LYS A 136 3.75 9.16 -3.56
N LEU A 137 4.86 8.64 -3.06
CA LEU A 137 6.20 9.11 -3.35
C LEU A 137 6.80 8.30 -4.51
N VAL A 138 7.27 9.00 -5.54
CA VAL A 138 7.89 8.39 -6.72
C VAL A 138 9.28 8.96 -6.99
N ASP A 139 10.21 8.10 -7.39
CA ASP A 139 11.55 8.49 -7.86
C ASP A 139 11.50 8.83 -9.36
N ILE A 140 11.83 10.08 -9.69
CA ILE A 140 11.82 10.62 -11.06
C ILE A 140 13.23 10.72 -11.67
N GLY A 141 14.15 9.85 -11.25
CA GLY A 141 15.50 9.78 -11.80
C GLY A 141 16.51 10.61 -11.01
N GLY A 142 16.55 10.42 -9.69
CA GLY A 142 17.44 11.16 -8.78
C GLY A 142 16.76 12.33 -8.06
N ASP A 143 15.51 12.60 -8.41
CA ASP A 143 14.63 13.50 -7.68
C ASP A 143 13.31 12.82 -7.30
N VAL A 144 12.46 13.52 -6.56
CA VAL A 144 11.15 12.97 -6.16
C VAL A 144 9.99 13.84 -6.61
N ALA A 145 8.87 13.18 -6.82
CA ALA A 145 7.56 13.80 -6.83
C ALA A 145 6.64 13.09 -5.84
N VAL A 146 5.68 13.82 -5.30
CA VAL A 146 4.56 13.27 -4.54
C VAL A 146 3.29 13.48 -5.35
N VAL A 147 2.46 12.46 -5.47
CA VAL A 147 1.16 12.55 -6.15
C VAL A 147 0.06 12.13 -5.20
N GLY A 148 -1.02 12.89 -5.11
CA GLY A 148 -2.17 12.59 -4.24
C GLY A 148 -3.38 13.43 -4.59
N CYS A 149 -4.33 13.53 -3.67
CA CYS A 149 -5.48 14.43 -3.80
C CYS A 149 -5.49 15.44 -2.66
N THR A 150 -5.88 16.69 -2.94
CA THR A 150 -6.28 17.63 -1.90
C THR A 150 -7.80 17.72 -1.84
N GLU A 151 -8.35 17.93 -0.65
CA GLU A 151 -9.78 18.10 -0.47
C GLU A 151 -10.23 19.55 -0.71
N LYS A 152 -11.49 19.72 -1.08
CA LYS A 152 -12.21 21.00 -1.08
C LYS A 152 -13.63 20.78 -0.61
N ALA A 153 -14.17 21.74 0.14
CA ALA A 153 -15.59 21.76 0.49
C ALA A 153 -16.46 21.75 -0.78
N GLY A 154 -17.24 20.68 -0.96
CA GLY A 154 -18.27 20.59 -1.99
C GLY A 154 -19.60 21.22 -1.54
N SER A 155 -20.69 20.91 -2.24
CA SER A 155 -22.05 21.17 -1.73
C SER A 155 -22.27 20.40 -0.42
N GLN A 156 -23.28 20.77 0.39
CA GLN A 156 -23.49 20.38 1.81
C GLN A 156 -23.48 18.86 2.16
N ARG A 157 -23.11 17.95 1.25
CA ARG A 157 -23.03 16.50 1.47
C ARG A 157 -21.76 15.80 0.95
N TYR A 158 -20.81 16.48 0.29
CA TYR A 158 -19.65 15.78 -0.29
C TYR A 158 -18.33 16.55 -0.20
N ILE A 159 -17.26 15.82 0.14
CA ILE A 159 -15.87 16.24 -0.02
C ILE A 159 -15.46 15.99 -1.47
N ILE A 160 -14.90 17.01 -2.11
CA ILE A 160 -14.36 16.91 -3.48
C ILE A 160 -12.85 16.72 -3.39
N SER A 161 -12.35 15.66 -4.00
CA SER A 161 -10.92 15.40 -4.16
C SER A 161 -10.42 15.99 -5.47
N ILE A 162 -9.31 16.73 -5.40
CA ILE A 162 -8.64 17.38 -6.53
C ILE A 162 -7.25 16.75 -6.68
N PRO A 163 -6.89 16.17 -7.84
CA PRO A 163 -5.61 15.51 -7.99
C PRO A 163 -4.50 16.55 -8.10
N VAL A 164 -3.41 16.30 -7.39
CA VAL A 164 -2.29 17.23 -7.24
C VAL A 164 -0.97 16.49 -7.22
N MET A 165 0.08 17.20 -7.62
CA MET A 165 1.46 16.74 -7.56
C MET A 165 2.32 17.80 -6.88
N TRP A 166 3.24 17.36 -6.03
CA TRP A 166 4.26 18.19 -5.42
C TRP A 166 5.64 17.79 -5.96
N ASP A 167 6.49 18.80 -6.21
CA ASP A 167 7.90 18.57 -6.50
C ASP A 167 8.71 18.31 -5.21
N ASN A 168 10.01 18.04 -5.35
CA ASN A 168 10.92 17.81 -4.23
C ASN A 168 11.09 19.01 -3.28
N ASN A 169 10.68 20.22 -3.69
CA ASN A 169 10.66 21.40 -2.80
C ASN A 169 9.33 21.56 -2.08
N GLY A 170 8.37 20.64 -2.29
CA GLY A 170 7.03 20.72 -1.72
C GLY A 170 6.11 21.66 -2.48
N LYS A 171 6.48 22.11 -3.69
CA LYS A 171 5.64 23.04 -4.46
C LYS A 171 4.52 22.29 -5.16
N LYS A 172 3.27 22.69 -4.88
CA LYS A 172 2.05 22.06 -5.41
C LYS A 172 1.73 22.51 -6.85
N LYS A 173 1.25 21.56 -7.65
CA LYS A 173 0.60 21.76 -8.95
C LYS A 173 -0.65 20.88 -9.05
N THR A 174 -1.77 21.45 -9.46
CA THR A 174 -3.00 20.70 -9.76
C THR A 174 -2.88 19.94 -11.08
N LEU A 175 -3.39 18.70 -11.12
CA LEU A 175 -3.47 17.90 -12.34
C LEU A 175 -4.77 18.20 -13.08
N ASP A 176 -4.78 18.00 -14.39
CA ASP A 176 -5.95 18.26 -15.22
C ASP A 176 -7.11 17.33 -14.85
N MET A 177 -8.32 17.88 -14.87
CA MET A 177 -9.56 17.18 -14.60
C MET A 177 -10.52 17.20 -15.79
N GLU A 178 -10.19 17.86 -16.91
CA GLU A 178 -11.00 17.90 -18.14
C GLU A 178 -12.52 18.12 -17.93
N GLY A 179 -12.91 18.84 -16.87
CA GLY A 179 -14.31 19.10 -16.52
C GLY A 179 -14.97 18.12 -15.54
N TYR A 180 -14.30 17.04 -15.13
CA TYR A 180 -14.74 16.16 -14.05
C TYR A 180 -14.75 16.90 -12.70
N SER A 181 -15.73 16.60 -11.85
CA SER A 181 -15.96 17.30 -10.59
C SER A 181 -15.37 16.60 -9.35
N ASN A 182 -14.93 15.35 -9.46
CA ASN A 182 -14.29 14.62 -8.37
C ASN A 182 -13.37 13.50 -8.89
N CYS A 183 -12.43 13.03 -8.07
CA CYS A 183 -11.57 11.89 -8.40
C CYS A 183 -11.19 11.04 -7.18
N ASP A 184 -10.84 9.78 -7.42
CA ASP A 184 -10.07 8.96 -6.50
C ASP A 184 -8.70 8.68 -7.13
N LEU A 185 -7.63 8.82 -6.35
CA LEU A 185 -6.28 8.47 -6.77
C LEU A 185 -5.82 7.22 -6.02
N HIS A 186 -5.36 6.21 -6.74
CA HIS A 186 -5.06 4.90 -6.17
C HIS A 186 -3.56 4.59 -6.18
N SER A 187 -2.87 4.89 -7.28
CA SER A 187 -1.45 4.57 -7.42
C SER A 187 -0.72 5.59 -8.28
N ALA A 188 0.60 5.64 -8.12
CA ALA A 188 1.50 6.46 -8.91
C ALA A 188 2.78 5.69 -9.23
N PHE A 189 3.38 6.01 -10.37
CA PHE A 189 4.62 5.41 -10.85
C PHE A 189 5.43 6.46 -11.62
N ALA A 190 6.74 6.31 -11.66
CA ALA A 190 7.60 7.16 -12.46
C ALA A 190 8.51 6.31 -13.35
N HIS A 191 8.70 6.75 -14.59
CA HIS A 191 9.56 6.07 -15.55
C HIS A 191 10.19 7.08 -16.49
N ASN A 192 11.52 7.08 -16.63
CA ASN A 192 12.27 7.98 -17.50
C ASN A 192 11.90 9.47 -17.35
N GLY A 193 11.68 9.92 -16.09
CA GLY A 193 11.33 11.30 -15.77
C GLY A 193 9.84 11.65 -15.95
N ASP A 194 9.04 10.77 -16.58
CA ASP A 194 7.59 10.93 -16.65
C ASP A 194 6.95 10.42 -15.34
N VAL A 195 5.98 11.17 -14.84
CA VAL A 195 5.16 10.83 -13.67
C VAL A 195 3.77 10.38 -14.13
N TYR A 196 3.36 9.22 -13.63
CA TYR A 196 2.08 8.60 -13.91
C TYR A 196 1.28 8.46 -12.63
N ALA A 197 -0.03 8.65 -12.73
CA ALA A 197 -0.98 8.34 -11.68
C ALA A 197 -2.20 7.64 -12.26
N CYS A 198 -2.87 6.81 -11.46
CA CYS A 198 -4.11 6.17 -11.88
C CYS A 198 -5.17 6.20 -10.78
N GLY A 199 -6.42 6.09 -11.21
CA GLY A 199 -7.56 6.06 -10.32
C GLY A 199 -8.89 6.12 -11.04
N ARG A 200 -9.82 6.91 -10.51
CA ARG A 200 -11.18 7.11 -11.04
C ARG A 200 -11.52 8.61 -11.07
N VAL A 201 -12.29 9.05 -12.05
CA VAL A 201 -12.86 10.40 -12.11
C VAL A 201 -14.38 10.35 -12.27
N TYR A 202 -15.06 11.36 -11.76
CA TYR A 202 -16.52 11.46 -11.71
C TYR A 202 -16.99 12.79 -12.23
N ASN A 203 -18.13 12.76 -12.94
CA ASN A 203 -18.95 13.96 -13.09
C ASN A 203 -19.82 14.11 -11.84
N ASP A 204 -20.82 14.99 -11.87
CA ASP A 204 -21.69 15.26 -10.72
C ASP A 204 -22.43 14.02 -10.17
N ASP A 205 -22.51 12.95 -10.97
CA ASP A 205 -22.97 11.63 -10.55
C ASP A 205 -21.79 10.75 -10.11
N ASN A 206 -21.51 10.74 -8.79
CA ASN A 206 -20.47 9.92 -8.16
C ASN A 206 -20.69 8.40 -8.30
N THR A 207 -21.82 7.93 -8.87
CA THR A 207 -22.02 6.50 -9.15
C THR A 207 -21.44 6.09 -10.51
N LYS A 208 -21.16 7.05 -11.40
CA LYS A 208 -20.74 6.84 -12.80
C LYS A 208 -19.30 7.25 -13.07
N GLY A 209 -18.39 6.90 -12.17
CA GLY A 209 -16.97 7.20 -12.40
C GLY A 209 -16.33 6.29 -13.43
N VAL A 210 -15.36 6.82 -14.18
CA VAL A 210 -14.57 6.11 -15.20
C VAL A 210 -13.11 6.00 -14.76
N GLY A 211 -12.39 4.99 -15.27
CA GLY A 211 -10.97 4.84 -14.97
C GLY A 211 -10.17 6.01 -15.53
N ALA A 212 -9.16 6.47 -14.79
CA ALA A 212 -8.36 7.63 -15.11
C ALA A 212 -6.86 7.32 -15.04
N ILE A 213 -6.11 7.86 -16.00
CA ILE A 213 -4.65 7.91 -15.98
C ILE A 213 -4.23 9.36 -16.16
N TRP A 214 -3.37 9.86 -15.27
CA TRP A 214 -2.68 11.13 -15.47
C TRP A 214 -1.24 10.85 -15.86
N LYS A 215 -0.79 11.39 -16.99
CA LYS A 215 0.63 11.41 -17.38
C LYS A 215 1.13 12.85 -17.37
N ASN A 216 2.09 13.17 -16.51
CA ASN A 216 2.60 14.54 -16.30
C ASN A 216 1.49 15.59 -16.09
N GLY A 217 0.41 15.16 -15.44
CA GLY A 217 -0.77 15.96 -15.17
C GLY A 217 -1.80 16.08 -16.29
N LYS A 218 -1.59 15.44 -17.45
CA LYS A 218 -2.61 15.32 -18.48
C LYS A 218 -3.48 14.08 -18.24
N LEU A 219 -4.79 14.26 -18.21
CA LEU A 219 -5.77 13.19 -17.98
C LEU A 219 -6.04 12.38 -19.27
N THR A 220 -6.37 11.10 -19.11
CA THR A 220 -7.00 10.25 -20.12
C THR A 220 -7.91 9.26 -19.40
N THR A 221 -9.13 9.07 -19.92
CA THR A 221 -10.16 8.26 -19.27
C THR A 221 -10.55 7.01 -20.05
N TYR A 222 -11.02 6.00 -19.33
CA TYR A 222 -11.32 4.66 -19.84
C TYR A 222 -12.55 4.07 -19.15
N THR A 223 -13.42 3.43 -19.94
CA THR A 223 -14.61 2.72 -19.42
C THR A 223 -14.33 1.23 -19.31
N ALA A 224 -15.04 0.54 -18.43
CA ALA A 224 -14.95 -0.91 -18.34
C ALA A 224 -15.41 -1.59 -19.65
N PRO A 225 -14.84 -2.77 -19.99
CA PRO A 225 -15.09 -3.43 -21.26
C PRO A 225 -16.53 -3.94 -21.36
N GLY A 226 -17.04 -4.07 -22.59
CA GLY A 226 -18.35 -4.67 -22.84
C GLY A 226 -19.54 -3.87 -22.26
N GLY A 227 -19.37 -2.57 -21.99
CA GLY A 227 -20.42 -1.73 -21.41
C GLY A 227 -20.66 -1.95 -19.92
N ARG A 228 -19.73 -2.64 -19.24
CA ARG A 228 -19.78 -2.86 -17.79
C ARG A 228 -19.57 -1.56 -17.01
N VAL A 229 -19.92 -1.60 -15.73
CA VAL A 229 -19.73 -0.50 -14.77
C VAL A 229 -18.35 -0.60 -14.16
N THR A 230 -17.58 0.47 -14.30
CA THR A 230 -16.32 0.68 -13.57
C THR A 230 -16.62 0.82 -12.08
N MET A 231 -16.07 -0.06 -11.24
CA MET A 231 -16.33 -0.04 -9.79
C MET A 231 -15.34 0.85 -9.02
N TYR A 232 -14.04 0.64 -9.23
CA TYR A 232 -12.97 1.39 -8.53
C TYR A 232 -12.01 2.11 -9.49
N GLY A 233 -12.30 2.18 -10.80
CA GLY A 233 -11.37 2.74 -11.77
C GLY A 233 -10.10 1.90 -11.89
N PHE A 234 -8.96 2.54 -12.16
CA PHE A 234 -7.67 1.86 -12.18
C PHE A 234 -7.04 1.80 -10.80
N THR A 235 -6.77 0.60 -10.29
CA THR A 235 -6.34 0.38 -8.89
C THR A 235 -4.83 0.41 -8.68
N THR A 236 -4.04 0.11 -9.71
CA THR A 236 -2.57 0.20 -9.67
C THR A 236 -2.00 0.51 -11.05
N ILE A 237 -0.77 1.03 -11.11
CA ILE A 237 -0.08 1.42 -12.34
C ILE A 237 1.40 1.05 -12.30
N GLY A 238 1.91 0.55 -13.42
CA GLY A 238 3.33 0.29 -13.65
C GLY A 238 3.68 0.54 -15.11
N VAL A 239 4.91 0.97 -15.36
CA VAL A 239 5.36 1.35 -16.70
C VAL A 239 6.67 0.64 -17.03
N SER A 240 6.76 0.07 -18.22
CA SER A 240 7.98 -0.56 -18.76
C SER A 240 8.20 -0.13 -20.21
N GLY A 241 9.26 0.64 -20.44
CA GLY A 241 9.48 1.28 -21.73
C GLY A 241 8.30 2.18 -22.09
N ASN A 242 7.62 1.87 -23.19
CA ASN A 242 6.45 2.63 -23.65
C ASN A 242 5.11 2.05 -23.16
N ASP A 243 5.13 0.89 -22.51
CA ASP A 243 3.93 0.18 -22.12
C ASP A 243 3.48 0.56 -20.71
N ILE A 244 2.23 1.00 -20.60
CA ILE A 244 1.56 1.35 -19.35
C ILE A 244 0.64 0.19 -18.99
N TYR A 245 0.84 -0.38 -17.82
CA TYR A 245 0.03 -1.46 -17.27
C TYR A 245 -0.79 -0.95 -16.09
N THR A 246 -2.08 -1.27 -16.09
CA THR A 246 -3.00 -0.94 -15.01
C THR A 246 -3.97 -2.08 -14.75
N THR A 247 -4.68 -2.06 -13.62
CA THR A 247 -5.76 -3.01 -13.35
C THR A 247 -7.06 -2.29 -13.07
N MET A 248 -8.18 -2.82 -13.54
CA MET A 248 -9.51 -2.28 -13.29
C MET A 248 -10.44 -3.35 -12.74
N VAL A 249 -11.25 -2.96 -11.76
CA VAL A 249 -12.38 -3.76 -11.27
C VAL A 249 -13.67 -3.27 -11.90
N CYS A 250 -14.42 -4.18 -12.51
CA CYS A 250 -15.76 -3.91 -13.03
C CYS A 250 -16.75 -4.97 -12.54
N ASN A 251 -18.04 -4.68 -12.60
CA ASN A 251 -19.05 -5.72 -12.33
C ASN A 251 -18.92 -6.87 -13.34
N SER A 252 -19.23 -8.09 -12.90
CA SER A 252 -19.28 -9.26 -13.79
C SER A 252 -20.72 -9.50 -14.28
N ASP A 253 -20.90 -10.58 -15.06
CA ASP A 253 -22.23 -11.02 -15.52
C ASP A 253 -23.05 -11.65 -14.37
N SER A 254 -22.39 -12.11 -13.30
CA SER A 254 -23.04 -12.65 -12.10
C SER A 254 -23.33 -11.53 -11.07
N PRO A 255 -24.53 -11.52 -10.46
CA PRO A 255 -24.90 -10.50 -9.50
C PRO A 255 -23.97 -10.50 -8.28
N ASN A 256 -23.65 -9.31 -7.77
CA ASN A 256 -22.78 -9.10 -6.59
C ASN A 256 -21.39 -9.73 -6.74
N THR A 257 -20.87 -9.77 -7.96
CA THR A 257 -19.50 -10.22 -8.24
C THR A 257 -18.84 -9.28 -9.24
N SER A 258 -17.52 -9.38 -9.34
CA SER A 258 -16.70 -8.46 -10.12
C SER A 258 -15.52 -9.15 -10.79
N ASP A 259 -15.10 -8.59 -11.91
CA ASP A 259 -13.94 -9.02 -12.67
C ASP A 259 -12.77 -8.07 -12.39
N LEU A 260 -11.60 -8.63 -12.10
CA LEU A 260 -10.33 -7.91 -12.05
C LEU A 260 -9.59 -8.13 -13.36
N THR A 261 -9.38 -7.05 -14.12
CA THR A 261 -8.78 -7.12 -15.45
C THR A 261 -7.47 -6.35 -15.49
N LEU A 262 -6.42 -6.95 -16.08
CA LEU A 262 -5.17 -6.30 -16.45
C LEU A 262 -5.35 -5.58 -17.79
N TRP A 263 -4.83 -4.36 -17.85
CA TRP A 263 -4.87 -3.48 -19.01
C TRP A 263 -3.44 -3.15 -19.44
N LYS A 264 -3.27 -2.95 -20.74
CA LYS A 264 -2.05 -2.47 -21.36
C LYS A 264 -2.40 -1.35 -22.34
N ASN A 265 -1.79 -0.18 -22.17
CA ASN A 265 -1.99 1.00 -23.02
C ASN A 265 -3.48 1.31 -23.27
N GLY A 266 -4.28 1.26 -22.21
CA GLY A 266 -5.69 1.59 -22.30
C GLY A 266 -6.59 0.53 -22.93
N LYS A 267 -6.09 -0.70 -23.13
CA LYS A 267 -6.87 -1.84 -23.61
C LYS A 267 -6.83 -2.98 -22.60
N PRO A 268 -7.96 -3.66 -22.34
CA PRO A 268 -7.97 -4.87 -21.52
C PRO A 268 -7.18 -5.96 -22.24
N VAL A 269 -6.30 -6.67 -21.53
CA VAL A 269 -5.47 -7.74 -22.09
C VAL A 269 -5.77 -9.10 -21.47
N GLU A 270 -6.08 -9.15 -20.17
CA GLU A 270 -6.27 -10.41 -19.45
C GLU A 270 -7.17 -10.22 -18.24
N THR A 271 -8.06 -11.18 -17.97
CA THR A 271 -8.92 -11.13 -16.77
C THR A 271 -8.31 -12.02 -15.70
N LEU A 272 -7.75 -11.41 -14.66
CA LEU A 272 -7.05 -12.08 -13.56
C LEU A 272 -8.00 -12.88 -12.66
N VAL A 273 -9.21 -12.35 -12.46
CA VAL A 273 -10.28 -12.98 -11.67
C VAL A 273 -11.61 -12.75 -12.40
N ARG A 274 -12.40 -13.81 -12.58
CA ARG A 274 -13.74 -13.77 -13.19
C ARG A 274 -14.80 -14.08 -12.14
N GLY A 275 -15.76 -13.17 -11.95
CA GLY A 275 -16.88 -13.36 -11.02
C GLY A 275 -16.43 -13.50 -9.56
N GLY A 276 -15.36 -12.82 -9.17
CA GLY A 276 -14.85 -12.84 -7.79
C GLY A 276 -15.65 -11.92 -6.86
N ASP A 277 -15.53 -12.16 -5.56
CA ASP A 277 -16.13 -11.31 -4.54
C ASP A 277 -15.20 -10.11 -4.23
N LEU A 278 -15.34 -9.03 -5.00
CA LEU A 278 -14.50 -7.83 -4.91
C LEU A 278 -12.97 -8.12 -4.89
N PRO A 279 -12.40 -8.76 -5.94
CA PRO A 279 -10.96 -8.89 -6.07
C PRO A 279 -10.31 -7.52 -6.25
N ILE A 280 -9.20 -7.27 -5.56
CA ILE A 280 -8.50 -5.99 -5.58
C ILE A 280 -7.02 -6.23 -5.89
N ALA A 281 -6.48 -5.48 -6.86
CA ALA A 281 -5.04 -5.39 -7.09
C ALA A 281 -4.49 -4.11 -6.44
N HIS A 282 -3.50 -4.26 -5.57
CA HIS A 282 -2.86 -3.15 -4.86
C HIS A 282 -1.55 -2.72 -5.54
N CYS A 283 -0.83 -3.66 -6.16
CA CYS A 283 0.50 -3.40 -6.70
C CYS A 283 0.77 -4.16 -8.00
N ILE A 284 1.70 -3.62 -8.79
CA ILE A 284 2.14 -4.22 -10.05
C ILE A 284 3.66 -4.03 -10.21
N ALA A 285 4.33 -5.05 -10.71
CA ALA A 285 5.73 -4.98 -11.11
C ALA A 285 5.90 -5.61 -12.50
N ILE A 286 6.79 -5.03 -13.30
CA ILE A 286 7.09 -5.50 -14.65
C ILE A 286 8.59 -5.78 -14.73
N ASN A 287 8.96 -6.98 -15.19
CA ASN A 287 10.34 -7.37 -15.43
C ASN A 287 10.47 -8.02 -16.81
N GLY A 288 11.06 -7.27 -17.75
CA GLY A 288 11.07 -7.67 -19.15
C GLY A 288 9.64 -7.85 -19.68
N ASN A 289 9.30 -9.08 -20.07
CA ASN A 289 7.97 -9.44 -20.58
C ASN A 289 7.00 -9.90 -19.49
N ASP A 290 7.48 -10.16 -18.27
CA ASP A 290 6.67 -10.68 -17.20
C ASP A 290 6.00 -9.55 -16.41
N VAL A 291 4.68 -9.65 -16.24
CA VAL A 291 3.86 -8.73 -15.44
C VAL A 291 3.35 -9.47 -14.21
N TYR A 292 3.65 -8.92 -13.05
CA TYR A 292 3.26 -9.42 -11.75
C TYR A 292 2.27 -8.46 -11.10
N VAL A 293 1.11 -8.95 -10.69
CA VAL A 293 0.08 -8.18 -10.00
C VAL A 293 -0.10 -8.78 -8.61
N GLY A 294 0.00 -7.97 -7.57
CA GLY A 294 -0.24 -8.37 -6.18
C GLY A 294 -1.52 -7.75 -5.64
N GLY A 295 -2.27 -8.50 -4.84
CA GLY A 295 -3.53 -8.05 -4.30
C GLY A 295 -4.17 -9.03 -3.32
N SER A 296 -5.49 -8.99 -3.26
CA SER A 296 -6.30 -9.97 -2.57
C SER A 296 -7.54 -10.36 -3.36
N GLU A 297 -8.09 -11.50 -2.98
CA GLU A 297 -9.37 -12.00 -3.45
C GLU A 297 -10.17 -12.46 -2.24
N ASN A 298 -11.40 -11.97 -2.09
CA ASN A 298 -12.27 -12.49 -1.05
C ASN A 298 -12.88 -13.82 -1.49
N LYS A 299 -12.89 -14.78 -0.58
CA LYS A 299 -13.57 -16.06 -0.74
C LYS A 299 -14.77 -16.11 0.19
N ARG A 300 -15.93 -16.43 -0.35
CA ARG A 300 -17.11 -16.76 0.45
C ARG A 300 -16.94 -18.12 1.10
N VAL A 301 -17.13 -18.16 2.41
CA VAL A 301 -17.15 -19.42 3.16
C VAL A 301 -18.55 -20.01 3.09
N GLU A 302 -18.68 -21.22 2.54
CA GLU A 302 -19.95 -21.91 2.46
C GLU A 302 -20.52 -22.18 3.87
N GLY A 303 -21.79 -21.84 4.10
CA GLY A 303 -22.46 -22.02 5.39
C GLY A 303 -22.23 -20.91 6.42
N LYS A 304 -21.55 -19.81 6.05
CA LYS A 304 -21.46 -18.59 6.87
C LYS A 304 -21.96 -17.38 6.08
N ASP A 305 -22.97 -16.70 6.61
CA ASP A 305 -23.67 -15.63 5.88
C ASP A 305 -22.83 -14.33 5.70
N ILE A 306 -21.73 -14.14 6.46
CA ILE A 306 -21.04 -12.84 6.54
C ILE A 306 -19.50 -12.93 6.55
N GLU A 307 -18.90 -14.13 6.54
CA GLU A 307 -17.42 -14.23 6.56
C GLU A 307 -16.85 -14.36 5.14
N THR A 308 -16.36 -13.25 4.61
CA THR A 308 -15.46 -13.23 3.45
C THR A 308 -14.02 -13.35 3.92
N GLU A 309 -13.32 -14.39 3.47
CA GLU A 309 -11.89 -14.53 3.71
C GLU A 309 -11.11 -13.79 2.62
N SER A 310 -10.49 -12.64 2.94
CA SER A 310 -9.55 -12.01 2.01
C SER A 310 -8.27 -12.82 1.97
N LEU A 311 -7.87 -13.33 0.80
CA LEU A 311 -6.67 -14.14 0.64
C LEU A 311 -5.65 -13.42 -0.22
N ALA A 312 -4.38 -13.44 0.20
CA ALA A 312 -3.29 -12.84 -0.55
C ALA A 312 -3.13 -13.53 -1.91
N ARG A 313 -2.95 -12.75 -2.98
CA ARG A 313 -2.77 -13.26 -4.34
C ARG A 313 -1.65 -12.55 -5.06
N ILE A 314 -0.91 -13.31 -5.87
CA ILE A 314 -0.02 -12.79 -6.90
C ILE A 314 -0.40 -13.46 -8.22
N TRP A 315 -0.59 -12.67 -9.28
CA TRP A 315 -0.77 -13.17 -10.64
C TRP A 315 0.46 -12.82 -11.47
N LYS A 316 1.01 -13.80 -12.18
CA LYS A 316 2.06 -13.63 -13.19
C LYS A 316 1.47 -13.88 -14.58
N ASN A 317 1.50 -12.88 -15.45
CA ASN A 317 0.99 -12.95 -16.83
C ASN A 317 -0.43 -13.55 -16.91
N GLY A 318 -1.34 -13.08 -16.05
CA GLY A 318 -2.71 -13.56 -16.02
C GLY A 318 -2.99 -14.78 -15.15
N LYS A 319 -1.95 -15.53 -14.76
CA LYS A 319 -2.10 -16.79 -14.02
C LYS A 319 -1.70 -16.61 -12.57
N GLU A 320 -2.46 -17.21 -11.66
CA GLU A 320 -2.10 -17.21 -10.25
C GLU A 320 -0.71 -17.86 -10.04
N MET A 321 0.16 -17.14 -9.35
CA MET A 321 1.46 -17.61 -8.89
C MET A 321 1.28 -18.21 -7.49
N LYS A 322 1.80 -19.42 -7.29
CA LYS A 322 1.76 -20.07 -5.98
C LYS A 322 2.54 -19.26 -4.95
N ILE A 323 1.86 -18.84 -3.88
CA ILE A 323 2.46 -18.23 -2.70
C ILE A 323 2.03 -18.98 -1.44
N ASP A 324 2.88 -18.94 -0.41
CA ASP A 324 2.57 -19.42 0.92
C ASP A 324 1.72 -18.37 1.64
N GLN A 325 0.42 -18.64 1.74
CA GLN A 325 -0.57 -17.77 2.39
C GLN A 325 -0.69 -18.05 3.89
N GLY A 326 0.14 -18.94 4.46
CA GLY A 326 -0.06 -19.40 5.82
C GLY A 326 -1.42 -20.08 6.01
N LYS A 327 -2.03 -19.89 7.17
CA LYS A 327 -3.38 -20.41 7.48
C LYS A 327 -4.44 -19.29 7.51
N GLY A 328 -4.10 -18.12 6.99
CA GLY A 328 -4.70 -16.87 7.41
C GLY A 328 -5.25 -16.00 6.29
N LEU A 329 -6.00 -14.99 6.70
CA LEU A 329 -6.46 -13.92 5.80
C LEU A 329 -5.29 -13.04 5.38
N GLY A 330 -5.27 -12.48 4.18
CA GLY A 330 -4.14 -11.67 3.77
C GLY A 330 -4.33 -10.88 2.50
N TYR A 331 -3.33 -10.07 2.20
CA TYR A 331 -3.22 -9.30 0.97
C TYR A 331 -1.77 -8.98 0.68
N VAL A 332 -1.45 -8.77 -0.59
CA VAL A 332 -0.15 -8.26 -1.03
C VAL A 332 -0.26 -6.75 -1.28
N SER A 333 0.49 -5.95 -0.53
CA SER A 333 0.46 -4.48 -0.58
C SER A 333 1.47 -3.91 -1.57
N SER A 334 2.61 -4.58 -1.76
CA SER A 334 3.69 -4.13 -2.63
C SER A 334 4.45 -5.30 -3.23
N ILE A 335 4.97 -5.11 -4.44
CA ILE A 335 5.74 -6.09 -5.18
C ILE A 335 6.85 -5.40 -5.97
N VAL A 336 8.03 -6.00 -5.98
CA VAL A 336 9.17 -5.60 -6.79
C VAL A 336 9.84 -6.85 -7.34
N VAL A 337 10.35 -6.78 -8.56
CA VAL A 337 11.08 -7.87 -9.20
C VAL A 337 12.48 -7.37 -9.52
N ASP A 338 13.49 -8.07 -9.03
CA ASP A 338 14.89 -7.72 -9.24
C ASP A 338 15.67 -9.00 -9.58
N GLU A 339 16.40 -8.96 -10.71
CA GLU A 339 17.21 -10.09 -11.20
C GLU A 339 16.43 -11.42 -11.27
N GLY A 340 15.14 -11.35 -11.64
CA GLY A 340 14.26 -12.51 -11.74
C GLY A 340 13.67 -13.00 -10.41
N ASN A 341 14.09 -12.44 -9.28
CA ASN A 341 13.50 -12.72 -7.98
C ASN A 341 12.30 -11.80 -7.72
N VAL A 342 11.22 -12.39 -7.23
CA VAL A 342 10.00 -11.69 -6.85
C VAL A 342 10.01 -11.45 -5.35
N TYR A 343 10.00 -10.18 -4.95
CA TYR A 343 9.84 -9.76 -3.56
C TYR A 343 8.50 -9.08 -3.41
N ALA A 344 7.69 -9.53 -2.46
CA ALA A 344 6.39 -8.94 -2.17
C ALA A 344 6.19 -8.81 -0.67
N CYS A 345 5.47 -7.80 -0.20
CA CYS A 345 5.11 -7.68 1.21
C CYS A 345 3.62 -7.41 1.38
N GLY A 346 3.14 -7.57 2.61
CA GLY A 346 1.74 -7.44 2.97
C GLY A 346 1.45 -8.21 4.25
N ASN A 347 0.23 -8.70 4.41
CA ASN A 347 -0.20 -9.34 5.64
C ASN A 347 -0.64 -10.79 5.42
N ILE A 348 -0.34 -11.64 6.41
CA ILE A 348 -1.01 -12.92 6.68
C ILE A 348 -1.54 -12.83 8.11
N ASP A 349 -2.83 -13.07 8.29
CA ASP A 349 -3.62 -12.72 9.47
C ASP A 349 -3.31 -11.29 9.93
N PHE A 350 -2.92 -11.14 11.20
CA PHE A 350 -2.50 -9.89 11.82
C PHE A 350 -0.97 -9.76 11.85
N GLY A 351 -0.27 -10.40 10.92
CA GLY A 351 1.19 -10.39 10.83
C GLY A 351 1.68 -9.81 9.51
N GLY A 352 2.60 -8.85 9.56
CA GLY A 352 3.31 -8.37 8.37
C GLY A 352 4.33 -9.41 7.90
N VAL A 353 4.37 -9.67 6.59
CA VAL A 353 5.25 -10.68 5.99
C VAL A 353 5.99 -10.15 4.75
N LEU A 354 7.10 -10.81 4.44
CA LEU A 354 7.83 -10.67 3.18
C LEU A 354 7.82 -12.01 2.44
N TRP A 355 7.22 -12.05 1.24
CA TRP A 355 7.35 -13.15 0.31
C TRP A 355 8.59 -12.97 -0.57
N THR A 356 9.41 -14.02 -0.68
CA THR A 356 10.47 -14.16 -1.68
C THR A 356 10.19 -15.38 -2.54
N ASN A 357 9.93 -15.16 -3.84
CA ASN A 357 9.56 -16.22 -4.80
C ASN A 357 8.42 -17.12 -4.26
N GLY A 358 7.43 -16.50 -3.63
CA GLY A 358 6.24 -17.16 -3.08
C GLY A 358 6.41 -17.78 -1.70
N LYS A 359 7.62 -17.83 -1.10
CA LYS A 359 7.79 -18.26 0.29
C LYS A 359 7.78 -17.05 1.23
N HIS A 360 6.93 -17.04 2.26
CA HIS A 360 6.92 -15.94 3.21
C HIS A 360 7.93 -16.15 4.35
N MET A 361 8.29 -15.03 4.97
CA MET A 361 8.84 -14.94 6.31
C MET A 361 8.08 -13.87 7.07
N ASP A 362 7.90 -14.08 8.38
CA ASP A 362 7.31 -13.07 9.25
C ASP A 362 8.30 -11.93 9.49
N LEU A 363 7.80 -10.70 9.47
CA LEU A 363 8.58 -9.51 9.80
C LEU A 363 8.56 -9.31 11.32
N PRO A 364 9.72 -9.35 12.00
CA PRO A 364 9.76 -9.26 13.46
C PRO A 364 9.08 -7.98 13.98
N GLY A 365 8.12 -8.15 14.88
CA GLY A 365 7.38 -7.05 15.52
C GLY A 365 6.21 -6.48 14.71
N ALA A 366 5.97 -6.95 13.48
CA ALA A 366 4.88 -6.52 12.61
C ALA A 366 3.53 -7.14 13.04
N ASN A 367 3.13 -6.95 14.30
CA ASN A 367 1.91 -7.49 14.88
C ASN A 367 0.78 -6.45 14.77
N GLY A 368 -0.11 -6.64 13.81
CA GLY A 368 -1.25 -5.77 13.53
C GLY A 368 -1.71 -5.91 12.09
N MET A 369 -2.89 -5.35 11.81
CA MET A 369 -3.30 -5.15 10.42
C MET A 369 -2.39 -4.10 9.79
N ASP A 370 -2.04 -4.27 8.51
CA ASP A 370 -1.42 -3.22 7.71
C ASP A 370 0.01 -2.82 8.13
N CYS A 371 0.72 -3.76 8.73
CA CYS A 371 2.07 -3.59 9.26
C CYS A 371 3.18 -3.71 8.20
N ALA A 372 2.92 -4.21 6.99
CA ALA A 372 3.89 -4.25 5.90
C ALA A 372 3.34 -3.55 4.64
N LYS A 373 3.99 -2.48 4.24
CA LYS A 373 3.44 -1.49 3.30
C LYS A 373 4.09 -1.48 1.93
N LYS A 374 5.42 -1.44 1.92
CA LYS A 374 6.18 -1.27 0.67
C LYS A 374 7.49 -2.01 0.73
N VAL A 375 7.79 -2.76 -0.33
CA VAL A 375 9.10 -3.40 -0.51
C VAL A 375 9.88 -2.67 -1.61
N ILE A 376 11.15 -2.38 -1.35
CA ILE A 376 12.09 -1.84 -2.33
C ILE A 376 13.43 -2.57 -2.24
N ILE A 377 14.15 -2.64 -3.36
CA ILE A 377 15.49 -3.22 -3.44
C ILE A 377 16.49 -2.10 -3.65
N VAL A 378 17.55 -2.05 -2.84
CA VAL A 378 18.52 -0.95 -2.84
C VAL A 378 19.93 -1.51 -2.99
N PRO A 379 20.75 -1.05 -3.93
CA PRO A 379 22.16 -1.44 -4.00
C PRO A 379 22.90 -1.14 -2.69
N LYS A 380 23.73 -2.10 -2.23
CA LYS A 380 24.64 -1.89 -1.10
C LYS A 380 25.63 -0.79 -1.49
N LYS A 381 25.89 0.14 -0.57
CA LYS A 381 27.02 1.06 -0.72
C LYS A 381 28.30 0.22 -0.74
N GLN A 382 29.08 0.37 -1.81
CA GLN A 382 30.45 -0.15 -1.87
C GLN A 382 31.35 0.59 -0.89
#